data_AF-A0AAW0XJL1-F1
#
_entry.id   AF-A0AAW0XJL1-F1
#
_cell.length_a   1.000
_cell.length_b   1.000
_cell.length_c   1.000
_cell.angle_alpha   90.00
_cell.angle_beta   90.00
_cell.angle_gamma   90.00
#
_symmetry.space_group_name_H-M   'P 1'
#
loop_
_entity.id
_entity.type
_entity.pdbx_description
1 polymer ?
#
loop_
_entity_poly.entity_id
_entity_poly.type
_entity_poly.pdbx_seq_one_letter_code
_entity_poly.pdbx_strand_id
1 'polypeptide(L)'
;MSVWSVSCCYYFVLVLANVMVVFCPGVVQQVGTGWNTATSEFLAPTTGVYFFTFAAMSDHNTHFRVSLRHNGAEVVNAYGDATGYQMGSQSAVLYLNAGDSVYLQLEEGRLYDATSTRAYTTFTGFKVL
;
A
#
# COMPACT_ATOMS: atom_id res chain seq x y z
N MET A 1 -1.60 -5.41 -20.91
CA MET A 1 -2.01 -5.58 -19.51
C MET A 1 -1.11 -4.72 -18.65
N SER A 2 -1.66 -3.82 -17.85
CA SER A 2 -0.90 -3.04 -16.88
C SER A 2 -0.91 -3.78 -15.55
N VAL A 3 0.26 -4.31 -15.18
CA VAL A 3 0.51 -5.04 -13.93
C VAL A 3 1.57 -4.25 -13.18
N TRP A 4 1.33 -3.90 -11.93
CA TRP A 4 2.37 -3.30 -11.11
C TRP A 4 2.45 -4.01 -9.77
N SER A 5 3.68 -4.23 -9.33
CA SER A 5 3.96 -4.71 -7.99
C SER A 5 4.93 -3.75 -7.35
N VAL A 6 4.52 -3.16 -6.25
CA VAL A 6 5.33 -2.24 -5.48
C VAL A 6 5.66 -2.91 -4.17
N SER A 7 6.94 -3.08 -3.90
CA SER A 7 7.39 -3.55 -2.59
C SER A 7 8.05 -2.36 -1.91
N CYS A 8 7.73 -2.11 -0.64
CA CYS A 8 8.37 -1.04 0.11
C CYS A 8 9.75 -1.52 0.52
N CYS A 9 10.83 -0.90 0.04
CA CYS A 9 12.14 -1.10 0.64
C CYS A 9 12.72 0.28 0.99
N TYR A 10 13.02 0.45 2.27
CA TYR A 10 13.83 1.49 2.90
C TYR A 10 13.27 2.92 2.97
N TYR A 11 13.21 3.38 4.22
CA TYR A 11 13.38 4.75 4.71
C TYR A 11 12.40 5.84 4.26
N PHE A 12 11.66 6.25 5.29
CA PHE A 12 11.14 7.59 5.58
C PHE A 12 9.70 7.89 5.15
N VAL A 13 8.75 7.59 6.06
CA VAL A 13 7.81 8.62 6.56
C VAL A 13 7.69 8.45 8.07
N LEU A 14 7.83 9.58 8.76
CA LEU A 14 7.64 9.76 10.19
C LEU A 14 6.41 8.99 10.71
N VAL A 15 6.65 8.10 11.68
CA VAL A 15 6.07 7.97 13.04
C VAL A 15 4.75 8.72 13.38
N LEU A 16 3.85 8.95 12.44
CA LEU A 16 2.56 9.59 12.68
C LEU A 16 1.46 8.73 12.08
N ALA A 17 0.56 8.29 12.94
CA ALA A 17 -0.75 7.78 12.56
C ALA A 17 -1.46 8.79 11.63
N ASN A 18 -2.22 8.30 10.65
CA ASN A 18 -2.90 9.05 9.59
C ASN A 18 -2.01 9.61 8.48
N VAL A 19 -1.05 8.83 7.99
CA VAL A 19 -0.20 9.22 6.85
C VAL A 19 -0.25 8.19 5.72
N MET A 20 -0.14 8.65 4.49
CA MET A 20 -0.01 7.78 3.32
C MET A 20 1.30 6.98 3.40
N VAL A 21 1.23 5.69 3.06
CA VAL A 21 2.40 4.81 3.01
C VAL A 21 3.20 5.15 1.76
N VAL A 22 4.46 5.55 1.95
CA VAL A 22 5.36 5.91 0.86
C VAL A 22 6.21 4.74 0.45
N PHE A 23 6.27 4.48 -0.87
CA PHE A 23 7.10 3.45 -1.48
C PHE A 23 8.27 4.09 -2.24
N CYS A 24 9.47 3.58 -2.02
CA CYS A 24 10.66 4.14 -2.65
C CYS A 24 10.78 3.83 -4.15
N PRO A 25 11.19 4.80 -4.98
CA PRO A 25 11.28 4.64 -6.44
C PRO A 25 12.16 3.47 -6.90
N GLY A 26 13.22 3.13 -6.14
CA GLY A 26 14.18 2.10 -6.51
C GLY A 26 13.70 0.65 -6.34
N VAL A 27 12.49 0.44 -5.81
CA VAL A 27 11.95 -0.88 -5.45
C VAL A 27 10.58 -1.14 -6.11
N VAL A 28 10.12 -0.18 -6.92
CA VAL A 28 8.87 -0.30 -7.68
C VAL A 28 9.14 -1.14 -8.92
N GLN A 29 8.54 -2.33 -9.01
CA GLN A 29 8.52 -3.10 -10.25
C GLN A 29 7.22 -2.83 -11.00
N GLN A 30 7.29 -1.93 -11.98
CA GLN A 30 6.14 -1.49 -12.76
C GLN A 30 6.18 -2.05 -14.18
N VAL A 31 5.08 -2.67 -14.60
CA VAL A 31 4.82 -3.04 -16.00
C VAL A 31 3.62 -2.24 -16.49
N GLY A 32 3.86 -1.13 -17.19
CA GLY A 32 2.83 -0.23 -17.72
C GLY A 32 2.89 1.17 -17.11
N THR A 33 1.75 1.85 -17.02
CA THR A 33 1.61 3.21 -16.49
C THR A 33 0.54 3.25 -15.39
N GLY A 34 0.61 4.25 -14.50
CA GLY A 34 -0.42 4.52 -13.49
C GLY A 34 0.13 4.67 -12.07
N TRP A 35 1.26 4.05 -11.73
CA TRP A 35 1.92 4.30 -10.45
C TRP A 35 2.63 5.66 -10.46
N ASN A 36 2.35 6.49 -9.45
CA ASN A 36 3.05 7.75 -9.22
C ASN A 36 4.07 7.56 -8.10
N THR A 37 5.36 7.55 -8.44
CA THR A 37 6.45 7.37 -7.46
C THR A 37 6.63 8.55 -6.52
N ALA A 38 6.16 9.75 -6.89
CA ALA A 38 6.29 10.94 -6.07
C ALA A 38 5.24 10.97 -4.95
N THR A 39 4.02 10.51 -5.24
CA THR A 39 2.91 10.46 -4.28
C THR A 39 2.65 9.06 -3.73
N SER A 40 3.29 8.01 -4.23
CA SER A 40 3.07 6.62 -3.79
C SER A 40 1.61 6.17 -3.91
N GLU A 41 0.92 6.66 -4.93
CA GLU A 41 -0.44 6.28 -5.27
C GLU A 41 -0.52 5.67 -6.67
N PHE A 42 -1.52 4.83 -6.86
CA PHE A 42 -1.92 4.36 -8.18
C PHE A 42 -3.03 5.26 -8.74
N LEU A 43 -2.78 5.88 -9.88
CA LEU A 43 -3.77 6.58 -10.68
C LEU A 43 -4.21 5.69 -11.84
N ALA A 44 -5.50 5.38 -11.89
CA ALA A 44 -6.06 4.53 -12.94
C ALA A 44 -5.84 5.17 -14.32
N PRO A 45 -5.03 4.56 -15.21
CA PRO A 45 -4.77 5.13 -16.53
C PRO A 45 -5.99 5.01 -17.46
N THR A 46 -6.90 4.09 -17.17
CA THR A 46 -8.11 3.81 -17.96
C THR A 46 -9.24 3.38 -17.04
N THR A 47 -10.49 3.59 -17.45
CA THR A 47 -11.63 3.01 -16.74
C THR A 47 -11.63 1.48 -16.84
N GLY A 48 -12.00 0.81 -15.75
CA GLY A 48 -12.12 -0.66 -15.72
C GLY A 48 -12.17 -1.25 -14.32
N VAL A 49 -12.07 -2.58 -14.25
CA VAL A 49 -12.03 -3.33 -12.99
C VAL A 49 -10.58 -3.66 -12.66
N TYR A 50 -10.18 -3.36 -11.42
CA TYR A 50 -8.83 -3.53 -10.93
C TYR A 50 -8.83 -4.39 -9.67
N PHE A 51 -7.83 -5.25 -9.56
CA PHE A 51 -7.56 -6.01 -8.33
C PHE A 51 -6.38 -5.36 -7.60
N PHE A 52 -6.53 -5.21 -6.29
CA PHE A 52 -5.49 -4.72 -5.40
C PHE A 52 -5.32 -5.67 -4.22
N THR A 53 -4.08 -5.84 -3.79
CA THR A 53 -3.73 -6.57 -2.59
C THR A 53 -2.54 -5.91 -1.91
N PHE A 54 -2.52 -5.97 -0.59
CA PHE A 54 -1.38 -5.52 0.19
C PHE A 54 -1.13 -6.44 1.36
N ALA A 55 0.11 -6.43 1.83
CA ALA A 55 0.52 -7.05 3.08
C ALA A 55 1.43 -6.08 3.83
N ALA A 56 1.35 -6.08 5.15
CA ALA A 56 2.12 -5.21 6.03
C ALA A 56 2.45 -5.95 7.33
N MET A 57 3.58 -5.59 7.96
CA MET A 57 4.05 -6.23 9.19
C MET A 57 4.11 -5.22 10.34
N SER A 58 3.58 -5.61 11.50
CA SER A 58 3.72 -4.86 12.75
C SER A 58 5.16 -4.93 13.24
N ASP A 59 5.61 -3.86 13.88
CA ASP A 59 6.88 -3.91 14.61
C ASP A 59 6.67 -4.57 15.98
N HIS A 60 7.74 -5.12 16.57
CA HIS A 60 7.67 -6.13 17.65
C HIS A 60 6.82 -5.73 18.86
N ASN A 61 6.73 -4.43 19.17
CA ASN A 61 6.06 -3.90 20.35
C ASN A 61 5.00 -2.83 20.00
N THR A 62 4.49 -2.79 18.78
CA THR A 62 3.48 -1.80 18.36
C THR A 62 2.51 -2.42 17.38
N HIS A 63 1.25 -2.00 17.45
CA HIS A 63 0.25 -2.39 16.47
C HIS A 63 0.42 -1.57 15.18
N PHE A 64 -0.32 -1.95 14.14
CA PHE A 64 -0.61 -1.10 13.00
C PHE A 64 -2.06 -1.28 12.55
N ARG A 65 -2.59 -0.24 11.91
CA ARG A 65 -3.79 -0.34 11.06
C ARG A 65 -3.50 0.33 9.73
N VAL A 66 -3.56 -0.44 8.65
CA VAL A 66 -3.38 0.08 7.28
C VAL A 66 -4.67 -0.10 6.51
N SER A 67 -5.10 0.97 5.85
CA SER A 67 -6.25 0.98 4.97
C SER A 67 -5.82 1.03 3.51
N LEU A 68 -6.54 0.31 2.65
CA LEU A 68 -6.57 0.58 1.22
C LEU A 68 -7.63 1.66 1.00
N ARG A 69 -7.25 2.76 0.34
CA ARG A 69 -8.16 3.88 0.04
C ARG A 69 -8.41 4.02 -1.45
N HIS A 70 -9.63 4.41 -1.80
CA HIS A 70 -10.05 4.84 -3.13
C HIS A 70 -10.57 6.27 -3.05
N ASN A 71 -9.92 7.21 -3.73
CA ASN A 71 -10.27 8.63 -3.72
C ASN A 71 -10.46 9.22 -2.29
N GLY A 72 -9.65 8.76 -1.34
CA GLY A 72 -9.70 9.19 0.07
C GLY A 72 -10.68 8.43 0.96
N ALA A 73 -11.55 7.58 0.40
CA ALA A 73 -12.44 6.72 1.17
C ALA A 73 -11.79 5.37 1.49
N GLU A 74 -11.99 4.89 2.71
CA GLU A 74 -11.52 3.57 3.16
C GLU A 74 -12.31 2.46 2.45
N VAL A 75 -11.59 1.48 1.89
CA VAL A 75 -12.16 0.32 1.20
C VAL A 75 -12.07 -0.93 2.08
N VAL A 76 -10.87 -1.23 2.55
CA VAL A 76 -10.57 -2.40 3.39
C VAL A 76 -9.38 -2.10 4.29
N ASN A 77 -9.31 -2.77 5.45
CA ASN A 77 -8.24 -2.58 6.43
C ASN A 77 -7.53 -3.89 6.76
N ALA A 78 -6.27 -3.78 7.13
CA ALA A 78 -5.53 -4.82 7.83
C ALA A 78 -5.08 -4.28 9.20
N TYR A 79 -5.11 -5.15 10.20
CA TYR A 79 -4.64 -4.86 11.56
C TYR A 79 -3.62 -5.91 11.98
N GLY A 80 -2.56 -5.46 12.63
CA GLY A 80 -1.61 -6.32 13.34
C GLY A 80 -1.41 -5.77 14.75
N ASP A 81 -1.45 -6.64 15.75
CA ASP A 81 -1.31 -6.31 17.17
C ASP A 81 0.16 -6.08 17.58
N ALA A 82 0.36 -5.57 18.79
CA ALA A 82 1.65 -5.23 19.37
C ALA A 82 2.41 -6.43 19.98
N THR A 83 1.87 -7.64 19.90
CA THR A 83 2.49 -8.84 20.49
C THR A 83 3.38 -9.56 19.48
N GLY A 84 4.59 -9.04 19.29
CA GLY A 84 5.56 -9.57 18.33
C GLY A 84 5.31 -9.11 16.90
N TYR A 85 5.97 -9.79 15.94
CA TYR A 85 5.79 -9.51 14.52
C TYR A 85 4.51 -10.18 14.00
N GLN A 86 3.51 -9.38 13.64
CA GLN A 86 2.28 -9.84 13.04
C GLN A 86 2.17 -9.35 11.60
N MET A 87 1.75 -10.24 10.70
CA MET A 87 1.46 -9.90 9.30
C MET A 87 -0.04 -9.69 9.15
N GLY A 88 -0.44 -8.56 8.57
CA GLY A 88 -1.80 -8.30 8.14
C GLY A 88 -1.83 -8.10 6.63
N SER A 89 -2.79 -8.70 5.95
CA SER A 89 -2.97 -8.56 4.51
C SER A 89 -4.44 -8.48 4.15
N GLN A 90 -4.74 -7.76 3.08
CA GLN A 90 -6.10 -7.60 2.60
C GLN A 90 -6.11 -7.29 1.10
N SER A 91 -7.19 -7.67 0.44
CA SER A 91 -7.39 -7.44 -0.99
C SER A 91 -8.78 -6.88 -1.29
N ALA A 92 -8.91 -6.17 -2.41
CA ALA A 92 -10.17 -5.65 -2.92
C ALA A 92 -10.20 -5.66 -4.46
N VAL A 93 -11.41 -5.79 -5.01
CA VAL A 93 -11.69 -5.57 -6.42
C VAL A 93 -12.47 -4.27 -6.53
N LEU A 94 -11.98 -3.32 -7.33
CA LEU A 94 -12.55 -1.99 -7.48
C LEU A 94 -12.86 -1.70 -8.94
N TYR A 95 -14.01 -1.09 -9.19
CA TYR A 95 -14.27 -0.40 -10.45
C TYR A 95 -13.70 1.01 -10.34
N LEU A 96 -12.77 1.36 -11.23
CA LEU A 96 -12.11 2.66 -11.25
C LEU A 96 -12.43 3.40 -12.53
N ASN A 97 -12.67 4.69 -12.42
CA ASN A 97 -12.64 5.60 -13.56
C ASN A 97 -11.21 6.02 -13.87
N ALA A 98 -10.91 6.37 -15.11
CA ALA A 98 -9.62 6.97 -15.45
C ALA A 98 -9.36 8.21 -14.57
N GLY A 99 -8.21 8.24 -13.90
CA GLY A 99 -7.82 9.28 -12.95
C GLY A 99 -8.15 8.99 -11.48
N ASP A 100 -8.92 7.94 -11.18
CA ASP A 100 -9.15 7.54 -9.78
C ASP A 100 -7.85 7.13 -9.10
N SER A 101 -7.70 7.53 -7.83
CA SER A 101 -6.54 7.27 -6.99
C SER A 101 -6.80 6.10 -6.04
N VAL A 102 -5.82 5.19 -5.94
CA VAL A 102 -5.78 4.10 -4.99
C VAL A 102 -4.42 4.04 -4.30
N TYR A 103 -4.40 4.03 -2.97
CA TYR A 103 -3.17 4.03 -2.18
C TYR A 103 -3.37 3.35 -0.82
N LEU A 104 -2.27 3.13 -0.10
CA LEU A 104 -2.30 2.66 1.28
C LEU A 104 -2.11 3.82 2.25
N GLN A 105 -2.88 3.82 3.33
CA GLN A 105 -2.75 4.77 4.42
C GLN A 105 -2.53 4.04 5.74
N LEU A 106 -1.49 4.44 6.46
CA LEU A 106 -1.26 4.02 7.84
C LEU A 106 -2.17 4.87 8.73
N GLU A 107 -3.28 4.28 9.15
CA GLU A 107 -4.26 4.93 10.03
C GLU A 107 -3.69 5.06 11.45
N GLU A 108 -3.08 3.98 11.96
CA GLU A 108 -2.61 3.88 13.34
C GLU A 108 -1.32 3.07 13.45
N GLY A 109 -0.54 3.38 14.50
CA GLY A 109 0.61 2.56 14.89
C GLY A 109 1.84 2.75 13.99
N ARG A 110 2.59 1.67 13.76
CA ARG A 110 3.85 1.71 13.01
C ARG A 110 4.15 0.40 12.30
N LEU A 111 4.62 0.50 11.05
CA LEU A 111 5.09 -0.62 10.24
C LEU A 111 6.55 -0.95 10.52
N TYR A 112 6.91 -2.24 10.46
CA TYR A 112 8.27 -2.73 10.72
C TYR A 112 9.32 -2.23 9.71
N ASP A 113 8.91 -1.86 8.50
CA ASP A 113 9.80 -1.33 7.46
C ASP A 113 10.48 0.00 7.86
N ALA A 114 9.98 0.69 8.90
CA ALA A 114 10.62 1.87 9.46
C ALA A 114 11.97 1.59 10.12
N THR A 115 12.19 0.36 10.58
CA THR A 115 13.40 -0.07 11.31
C THR A 115 14.16 -1.17 10.59
N SER A 116 13.67 -1.60 9.42
CA SER A 116 14.19 -2.77 8.72
C SER A 116 14.77 -2.44 7.36
N THR A 117 15.74 -3.27 7.01
CA THR A 117 16.49 -3.32 5.77
C THR A 117 15.81 -4.23 4.73
N ARG A 118 14.61 -4.71 5.07
CA ARG A 118 13.85 -5.70 4.31
C ARG A 118 12.47 -5.16 4.00
N ALA A 119 11.93 -5.58 2.87
CA ALA A 119 10.60 -5.21 2.42
C ALA A 119 9.55 -6.16 3.00
N TYR A 120 8.87 -5.75 4.08
CA TYR A 120 7.74 -6.51 4.63
C TYR A 120 6.39 -5.93 4.25
N THR A 121 6.34 -4.69 3.77
CA THR A 121 5.14 -4.07 3.22
C THR A 121 5.14 -4.17 1.70
N THR A 122 4.05 -4.70 1.16
CA THR A 122 3.85 -4.87 -0.29
C THR A 122 2.51 -4.30 -0.70
N PHE A 123 2.46 -3.71 -1.89
CA PHE A 123 1.25 -3.26 -2.53
C PHE A 123 1.28 -3.60 -4.02
N THR A 124 0.35 -4.42 -4.45
CA THR A 124 0.32 -4.95 -5.81
C THR A 124 -1.06 -4.80 -6.39
N GLY A 125 -1.14 -4.52 -7.69
CA GLY A 125 -2.41 -4.46 -8.39
C GLY A 125 -2.28 -4.66 -9.89
N PHE A 126 -3.40 -4.98 -10.52
CA PHE A 126 -3.49 -5.11 -11.96
C PHE A 126 -4.91 -4.88 -12.46
N LYS A 127 -5.01 -4.49 -13.73
CA LYS A 127 -6.30 -4.39 -14.43
C LYS A 127 -6.81 -5.79 -14.78
N VAL A 128 -8.04 -6.10 -14.37
CA VAL A 128 -8.74 -7.36 -14.67
C VAL A 128 -9.56 -7.23 -15.96
N LEU A 129 -10.34 -6.14 -16.08
CA LEU A 129 -11.25 -5.87 -17.21
C LEU A 129 -11.11 -4.41 -17.65
#